data_AF-A0A9X2H8F5-F1
#
_entry.id   AF-A0A9X2H8F5-F1
#
_cell.length_a   1.000
_cell.length_b   1.000
_cell.length_c   1.000
_cell.angle_alpha   90.00
_cell.angle_beta   90.00
_cell.angle_gamma   90.00
#
_symmetry.space_group_name_H-M   'P 1'
#
loop_
_entity.id
_entity.type
_entity.pdbx_description
1 polymer ?
#
loop_
_entity_poly.entity_id
_entity_poly.type
_entity_poly.pdbx_seq_one_letter_code
_entity_poly.pdbx_strand_id
1 'polypeptide(L)' 'MTFIERLMSVVAFALLVVFLSVLIAYVPRFDLGAVLLVTILLCGYDLFLHKVPPHNE' A
#
# COMPACT_ATOMS: atom_id res chain seq x y z
N MET A 1 11.25 13.48 2.19
CA MET A 1 9.83 13.55 1.79
C MET A 1 9.27 14.89 2.22
N THR A 2 8.92 15.74 1.27
CA THR A 2 8.19 16.98 1.56
C THR A 2 6.76 16.66 2.02
N PHE A 3 6.05 17.64 2.58
CA PHE A 3 4.66 17.45 3.03
C PHE A 3 3.74 16.97 1.89
N ILE A 4 3.91 17.53 0.69
CA ILE A 4 3.12 17.17 -0.50
C ILE A 4 3.39 15.74 -0.95
N GLU A 5 4.65 15.30 -0.94
CA GLU A 5 5.01 13.93 -1.33
C GLU A 5 4.39 12.92 -0.36
N ARG A 6 4.47 13.19 0.94
CA ARG A 6 3.88 12.32 1.96
C ARG A 6 2.36 12.24 1.80
N LEU A 7 1.71 13.36 1.53
CA LEU A 7 0.26 13.39 1.28
C LEU A 7 -0.11 12.60 0.02
N MET A 8 0.62 12.80 -1.09
CA MET A 8 0.39 12.08 -2.34
C MET A 8 0.57 10.57 -2.16
N SER A 9 1.59 10.11 -1.43
CA SER A 9 1.82 8.69 -1.16
C SER A 9 0.72 8.08 -0.31
N VAL A 10 0.23 8.79 0.72
CA VAL A 10 -0.91 8.34 1.53
C VAL A 10 -2.19 8.24 0.68
N VAL A 11 -2.44 9.22 -0.19
CA VAL A 11 -3.60 9.20 -1.10
C VAL A 11 -3.50 8.03 -2.09
N ALA A 12 -2.32 7.80 -2.67
CA ALA A 12 -2.10 6.68 -3.58
C ALA A 12 -2.37 5.32 -2.88
N PHE A 13 -1.89 5.16 -1.65
CA PHE A 13 -2.16 3.96 -0.86
C PHE A 13 -3.65 3.79 -0.52
N ALA A 14 -4.35 4.87 -0.17
CA ALA A 14 -5.79 4.82 0.07
C ALA A 14 -6.58 4.37 -1.17
N LEU A 15 -6.23 4.91 -2.35
CA LEU A 15 -6.85 4.51 -3.62
C LEU A 15 -6.58 3.04 -3.95
N LEU A 16 -5.36 2.55 -3.68
CA LEU A 16 -5.02 1.13 -3.82
C LEU A 16 -5.95 0.26 -2.95
N VAL A 17 -6.09 0.58 -1.66
CA VAL A 17 -6.94 -0.19 -0.73
C VAL A 17 -8.40 -0.18 -1.17
N VAL A 18 -8.92 0.96 -1.62
CA VAL A 18 -10.29 1.07 -2.14
C VAL A 18 -10.48 0.17 -3.36
N PHE A 19 -9.57 0.24 -4.34
CA PHE A 19 -9.63 -0.59 -5.54
C PHE A 19 -9.59 -2.10 -5.21
N LEU A 20 -8.69 -2.51 -4.32
CA LEU A 20 -8.58 -3.91 -3.89
C LEU A 20 -9.83 -4.40 -3.16
N SER A 21 -10.46 -3.53 -2.37
CA SER A 21 -11.73 -3.84 -1.69
C SER A 21 -12.87 -4.10 -2.68
N VAL A 22 -12.93 -3.33 -3.77
CA VAL A 22 -13.88 -3.58 -4.87
C VAL A 22 -13.61 -4.94 -5.52
N LEU A 23 -12.34 -5.30 -5.73
CA LEU A 23 -11.96 -6.58 -6.31
C LEU A 23 -12.39 -7.77 -5.43
N ILE A 24 -12.25 -7.65 -4.11
CA ILE A 24 -12.73 -8.67 -3.15
C ILE A 24 -14.26 -8.81 -3.21
N ALA A 25 -14.98 -7.68 -3.30
CA ALA A 25 -16.45 -7.70 -3.38
C ALA A 25 -16.96 -8.33 -4.67
N TYR A 26 -16.29 -8.08 -5.80
CA TYR A 26 -16.70 -8.60 -7.10
C TYR A 26 -16.22 -10.04 -7.35
N VAL A 27 -15.05 -10.41 -6.81
CA VAL A 27 -14.45 -11.75 -6.97
C VAL A 27 -14.12 -12.31 -5.58
N PRO A 28 -15.12 -12.78 -4.81
CA PRO A 28 -14.94 -13.22 -3.42
C PRO A 28 -14.26 -14.59 -3.35
N ARG A 29 -12.93 -14.60 -3.51
CA ARG A 29 -12.07 -15.79 -3.39
C ARG A 29 -11.15 -15.63 -2.19
N PHE A 30 -11.07 -16.66 -1.35
CA PHE A 30 -10.22 -16.64 -0.15
C PHE A 30 -8.73 -16.47 -0.47
N ASP A 31 -8.24 -17.20 -1.48
CA ASP A 31 -6.85 -17.11 -1.94
C ASP A 31 -6.49 -15.69 -2.41
N LEU A 32 -7.38 -15.08 -3.18
CA LEU A 32 -7.25 -13.68 -3.59
C LEU A 32 -7.20 -12.75 -2.37
N GLY A 33 -8.12 -12.91 -1.42
CA GLY A 33 -8.13 -12.10 -0.20
C GLY A 33 -6.82 -12.18 0.58
N ALA A 34 -6.22 -13.37 0.69
CA ALA A 34 -4.93 -13.55 1.35
C ALA A 34 -3.79 -12.81 0.62
N VAL A 35 -3.70 -12.95 -0.71
CA VAL A 35 -2.68 -12.27 -1.53
C VAL A 35 -2.83 -10.75 -1.45
N LEU A 36 -4.06 -10.24 -1.51
CA LEU A 36 -4.34 -8.81 -1.40
C LEU A 36 -3.99 -8.26 -0.01
N LEU A 37 -4.29 -9.01 1.05
CA LEU A 37 -3.92 -8.63 2.41
C LEU A 37 -2.39 -8.51 2.57
N VAL A 38 -1.63 -9.50 2.07
CA VAL A 38 -0.16 -9.44 2.07
C VAL A 38 0.34 -8.22 1.29
N THR A 39 -0.24 -7.94 0.13
CA THR A 39 0.10 -6.76 -0.68
C THR A 39 -0.10 -5.46 0.09
N ILE A 40 -1.26 -5.30 0.74
CA ILE A 40 -1.57 -4.09 1.53
C ILE A 40 -0.59 -3.95 2.70
N LEU A 41 -0.25 -5.04 3.38
CA LEU A 41 0.71 -5.03 4.48
C LEU A 41 2.11 -4.61 4.02
N LEU A 42 2.58 -5.13 2.88
CA LEU A 42 3.89 -4.77 2.32
C LEU A 42 3.95 -3.31 1.87
N CYS A 43 2.93 -2.83 1.14
CA CYS A 43 2.85 -1.42 0.77
C CYS A 43 2.75 -0.50 2.00
N GLY A 44 1.99 -0.91 3.03
CA GLY A 44 1.92 -0.17 4.28
C GLY A 44 3.26 -0.14 5.01
N TYR A 45 3.99 -1.26 5.03
CA TYR A 45 5.33 -1.32 5.59
C TYR A 45 6.29 -0.36 4.88
N ASP A 46 6.29 -0.36 3.55
CA ASP A 46 7.09 0.57 2.74
C ASP A 46 6.75 2.04 3.05
N LEU A 47 5.45 2.36 3.11
CA LEU A 47 5.00 3.73 3.31
C LEU A 47 5.28 4.28 4.72
N PHE A 48 5.17 3.44 5.76
CA PHE A 48 5.19 3.91 7.15
C PHE A 48 6.45 3.54 7.92
N LEU A 49 7.12 2.44 7.59
CA LEU A 49 8.21 1.87 8.39
C LEU A 49 9.54 1.78 7.63
N HIS A 50 9.51 1.60 6.30
CA HIS A 50 10.73 1.57 5.50
C HIS A 50 11.37 2.95 5.47
N LYS A 51 12.58 3.03 6.04
CA LYS A 51 13.44 4.21 5.93
C LYS A 51 14.54 3.85 4.95
N VAL A 52 14.58 4.57 3.83
CA VAL A 52 15.67 4.44 2.87
C VAL A 52 16.98 4.80 3.58
N PRO A 53 17.96 3.89 3.66
CA PRO A 53 19.24 4.20 4.29
C PRO A 53 19.93 5.34 3.52
N PRO A 54 20.62 6.26 4.21
CA PRO A 54 21.35 7.32 3.54
C PRO A 54 22.40 6.69 2.61
N HIS A 55 22.34 7.02 1.33
CA HIS A 55 23.40 6.66 0.40
C HIS A 55 24.61 7.52 0.76
N ASN A 56 25.59 6.92 1.44
CA ASN A 56 26.89 7.53 1.66
C ASN A 56 27.65 7.49 0.33
N GLU A 57 27.80 8.67 -0.27
CA GLU A 57 28.65 8.93 -1.44
C GLU A 57 30.11 8.53 -1.18
#